data_AF-A0A497FU50-F1
#
_entry.id   AF-A0A497FU50-F1
#
_cell.length_a   1.000
_cell.length_b   1.000
_cell.length_c   1.000
_cell.angle_alpha   90.00
_cell.angle_beta   90.00
_cell.angle_gamma   90.00
#
_symmetry.space_group_name_H-M   'P 1'
#
loop_
_entity.id
_entity.type
_entity.pdbx_description
1 polymer ?
#
loop_
_entity_poly.entity_id
_entity_poly.type
_entity_poly.pdbx_seq_one_letter_code
_entity_poly.pdbx_strand_id
1 'polypeptide(L)'
;MRAMKVEDIDYEIKKLKWKIEDLEWEIRESERLMDIEPENAHIYYREIQKYEKEIEKLRKEIIRLKELKRRKTMGIPLTEYMR
;
A
#
# COMPACT_ATOMS: atom_id res chain seq x y z
N MET A 1 -21.48 3.57 -14.20
CA MET A 1 -20.24 3.74 -13.40
C MET A 1 -19.50 4.97 -13.92
N ARG A 2 -19.23 5.97 -13.07
CA ARG A 2 -18.46 7.15 -13.49
C ARG A 2 -17.01 6.71 -13.69
N ALA A 3 -16.43 6.96 -14.87
CA ALA A 3 -15.04 6.60 -15.13
C ALA A 3 -14.12 7.44 -14.22
N MET A 4 -13.25 6.79 -13.45
CA MET A 4 -12.27 7.46 -12.59
C MET A 4 -11.36 8.35 -13.45
N LYS A 5 -11.18 9.62 -13.06
CA LYS A 5 -10.29 10.55 -13.78
C LYS A 5 -8.83 10.27 -13.42
N VAL A 6 -7.89 10.88 -14.16
CA VAL A 6 -6.46 10.72 -13.86
C VAL A 6 -6.12 11.36 -12.51
N GLU A 7 -6.73 12.50 -12.20
CA GLU A 7 -6.54 13.22 -10.93
C GLU A 7 -7.01 12.37 -9.72
N ASP A 8 -8.10 11.63 -9.88
CA ASP A 8 -8.60 10.70 -8.87
C ASP A 8 -7.58 9.58 -8.60
N ILE A 9 -6.89 9.08 -9.64
CA ILE A 9 -5.84 8.05 -9.49
C ILE A 9 -4.64 8.61 -8.71
N ASP A 10 -4.22 9.84 -9.00
CA ASP A 10 -3.10 10.47 -8.29
C ASP A 10 -3.43 10.69 -6.82
N TYR A 11 -4.66 11.09 -6.51
CA TYR A 11 -5.14 11.23 -5.15
C TYR A 11 -5.10 9.90 -4.39
N GLU A 12 -5.60 8.82 -4.99
CA GLU A 12 -5.57 7.50 -4.35
C GLU A 12 -4.15 6.97 -4.17
N ILE A 13 -3.25 7.13 -5.15
CA ILE A 13 -1.84 6.76 -4.99
C ILE A 13 -1.22 7.51 -3.80
N LYS A 14 -1.51 8.82 -3.67
CA LYS A 14 -0.99 9.62 -2.55
C LYS A 14 -1.50 9.12 -1.20
N LYS A 15 -2.80 8.82 -1.10
CA LYS A 15 -3.41 8.26 0.10
C LYS A 15 -2.80 6.91 0.48
N LEU A 16 -2.59 6.02 -0.50
CA LEU A 16 -1.96 4.71 -0.26
C LEU A 16 -0.51 4.86 0.22
N LYS A 17 0.23 5.85 -0.28
CA LYS A 17 1.60 6.15 0.20
C LYS A 17 1.61 6.59 1.66
N TRP A 18 0.72 7.49 2.06
CA TRP A 18 0.60 7.90 3.46
C TRP A 18 0.26 6.71 4.37
N LYS A 19 -0.66 5.84 3.95
CA LYS A 19 -0.96 4.61 4.70
C LYS A 19 0.27 3.70 4.85
N ILE A 20 1.13 3.61 3.83
CA ILE A 20 2.39 2.86 3.92
C ILE A 20 3.34 3.52 4.94
N GLU A 21 3.49 4.83 4.90
CA GLU A 21 4.35 5.58 5.84
C GLU A 21 3.91 5.37 7.30
N ASP A 22 2.59 5.39 7.55
CA ASP A 22 2.02 5.09 8.87
C ASP A 22 2.37 3.67 9.31
N LEU A 23 2.19 2.67 8.44
CA LEU A 23 2.52 1.27 8.75
C LEU A 23 4.03 1.06 8.96
N GLU A 24 4.88 1.76 8.22
CA GLU A 24 6.33 1.73 8.42
C GLU A 24 6.73 2.35 9.77
N TRP A 25 5.94 3.31 10.28
CA TRP A 25 6.12 3.83 11.63
C TRP A 25 5.71 2.80 12.70
N GLU A 26 4.57 2.13 12.54
CA GLU A 26 4.12 1.07 13.45
C GLU A 26 5.10 -0.11 13.53
N ILE A 27 5.75 -0.45 12.42
CA ILE A 27 6.83 -1.47 12.40
C ILE A 27 8.00 -1.02 13.27
N ARG A 28 8.50 0.22 13.09
CA ARG A 28 9.62 0.74 13.89
C ARG A 28 9.30 0.78 15.38
N GLU A 29 8.07 1.12 15.74
CA GLU A 29 7.63 1.12 17.13
C GLU A 29 7.55 -0.31 17.68
N SER A 30 7.05 -1.25 16.90
CA SER A 30 7.03 -2.68 17.27
C SER A 30 8.44 -3.24 17.47
N GLU A 31 9.38 -2.89 16.58
CA GLU A 31 10.80 -3.26 16.73
C GLU A 31 11.40 -2.68 18.02
N ARG A 32 11.13 -1.41 18.32
CA ARG A 32 11.56 -0.76 19.58
C ARG A 32 10.99 -1.48 20.81
N LEU A 33 9.73 -1.90 20.77
CA LEU A 33 9.09 -2.61 21.87
C LEU A 33 9.65 -4.03 22.05
N MET A 34 10.08 -4.71 20.98
CA MET A 34 10.77 -6.01 21.10
C MET A 34 12.07 -5.90 21.90
N ASP A 35 12.79 -4.80 21.76
CA ASP A 35 14.04 -4.56 22.51
C ASP A 35 13.79 -4.21 23.98
N ILE A 36 12.67 -3.54 24.29
CA ILE A 36 12.33 -3.08 25.64
C ILE A 36 11.60 -4.18 26.44
N GLU A 37 10.73 -4.95 25.78
CA GLU A 37 9.89 -6.00 26.37
C GLU A 37 10.14 -7.34 25.67
N PRO A 38 11.32 -7.96 25.85
CA PRO A 38 11.71 -9.19 25.15
C PRO A 38 10.77 -10.38 25.44
N GLU A 39 10.11 -10.41 26.59
CA GLU A 39 9.08 -11.40 26.92
C GLU A 39 7.88 -11.35 25.95
N ASN A 40 7.58 -10.17 25.41
CA ASN A 40 6.49 -9.90 24.48
C ASN A 40 6.95 -9.87 23.03
N ALA A 41 8.24 -10.09 22.74
CA ALA A 41 8.83 -9.99 21.40
C ALA A 41 8.07 -10.79 20.33
N HIS A 42 7.51 -11.94 20.70
CA HIS A 42 6.72 -12.79 19.80
C HIS A 42 5.39 -12.15 19.35
N ILE A 43 4.81 -11.24 20.15
CA ILE A 43 3.59 -10.50 19.83
C ILE A 43 3.92 -9.42 18.80
N TYR A 44 4.90 -8.58 19.09
CA TYR A 44 5.35 -7.50 18.19
C TYR A 44 5.85 -8.05 16.85
N TYR A 45 6.59 -9.18 16.87
CA TYR A 45 7.00 -9.84 15.63
C TYR A 45 5.80 -10.25 14.75
N ARG A 46 4.71 -10.74 15.36
CA ARG A 46 3.47 -11.05 14.61
C ARG A 46 2.79 -9.81 14.08
N GLU A 47 2.87 -8.68 14.76
CA GLU A 47 2.32 -7.40 14.31
C GLU A 47 3.11 -6.85 13.12
N ILE A 48 4.44 -6.83 13.21
CA ILE A 48 5.34 -6.48 12.09
C ILE A 48 4.99 -7.29 10.84
N GLN A 49 4.88 -8.62 10.96
CA GLN A 49 4.51 -9.47 9.82
C GLN A 49 3.14 -9.14 9.21
N LYS A 50 2.18 -8.65 10.00
CA LYS A 50 0.88 -8.20 9.46
C LYS A 50 1.03 -6.89 8.71
N TYR A 51 1.77 -5.94 9.27
CA TYR A 51 2.01 -4.64 8.65
C TYR A 51 2.80 -4.78 7.33
N GLU A 52 3.83 -5.61 7.30
CA GLU A 52 4.61 -5.91 6.09
C GLU A 52 3.71 -6.48 4.97
N LYS A 53 2.84 -7.45 5.30
CA LYS A 53 1.88 -8.02 4.34
C LYS A 53 0.91 -6.98 3.80
N GLU A 54 0.45 -6.06 4.65
CA GLU A 54 -0.44 -4.98 4.24
C GLU A 54 0.30 -3.98 3.33
N ILE A 55 1.51 -3.57 3.69
CA ILE A 55 2.38 -2.72 2.86
C ILE A 55 2.59 -3.36 1.47
N GLU A 56 2.83 -4.67 1.39
CA GLU A 56 3.01 -5.37 0.12
C GLU A 56 1.76 -5.27 -0.77
N LYS A 57 0.57 -5.45 -0.20
CA LYS A 57 -0.71 -5.28 -0.92
C LYS A 57 -0.89 -3.85 -1.41
N LEU A 58 -0.61 -2.86 -0.56
CA LEU A 58 -0.71 -1.44 -0.92
C LEU A 58 0.27 -1.08 -2.04
N ARG A 59 1.50 -1.61 -2.01
CA ARG A 59 2.50 -1.43 -3.07
C ARG A 59 2.03 -2.04 -4.40
N LYS A 60 1.44 -3.23 -4.39
CA LYS A 60 0.86 -3.85 -5.58
C LYS A 60 -0.29 -3.01 -6.16
N GLU A 61 -1.15 -2.47 -5.31
CA GLU A 61 -2.25 -1.60 -5.76
C GLU A 61 -1.73 -0.28 -6.34
N ILE A 62 -0.70 0.33 -5.75
CA ILE A 62 -0.06 1.52 -6.33
C ILE A 62 0.51 1.21 -7.72
N ILE A 63 1.14 0.06 -7.93
CA ILE A 63 1.65 -0.35 -9.25
C ILE A 63 0.50 -0.46 -10.25
N ARG A 64 -0.60 -1.12 -9.86
CA ARG A 64 -1.81 -1.24 -10.68
C ARG A 64 -2.39 0.13 -11.06
N LEU A 65 -2.51 1.04 -10.10
CA LEU A 65 -3.00 2.40 -10.32
C LEU A 65 -2.09 3.21 -11.24
N LYS A 66 -0.76 3.08 -11.11
CA LYS A 66 0.19 3.73 -12.02
C LYS A 66 0.03 3.24 -13.46
N GLU A 67 -0.14 1.94 -13.66
CA GLU A 67 -0.40 1.38 -15.00
C GLU A 67 -1.76 1.83 -15.56
N LEU A 68 -2.80 1.85 -14.72
CA LEU A 68 -4.12 2.40 -15.08
C LEU A 68 -4.02 3.86 -15.53
N LYS A 69 -3.28 4.70 -14.79
CA LYS A 69 -3.02 6.10 -15.15
C LYS A 69 -2.31 6.22 -16.48
N ARG A 70 -1.25 5.43 -16.70
CA ARG A 70 -0.48 5.42 -17.96
C ARG A 70 -1.38 5.13 -19.15
N ARG A 71 -2.20 4.07 -19.08
CA ARG A 71 -3.13 3.69 -20.15
C ARG A 71 -4.17 4.75 -20.44
N LYS A 72 -4.78 5.33 -19.40
CA LYS A 72 -5.74 6.44 -19.54
C LYS A 72 -5.11 7.66 -20.20
N THR A 73 -3.88 7.98 -19.84
CA THR A 73 -3.13 9.10 -20.44
C THR A 73 -2.83 8.86 -21.92
N MET A 74 -2.60 7.60 -22.30
CA MET A 74 -2.34 7.19 -23.69
C MET A 74 -3.61 6.91 -24.52
N GLY A 75 -4.81 7.03 -23.93
CA GLY A 75 -6.07 6.73 -24.61
C GLY A 75 -6.30 5.23 -24.91
N ILE A 76 -5.59 4.33 -24.23
CA ILE A 76 -5.70 2.88 -24.43
C ILE A 76 -6.96 2.35 -23.70
N PRO A 77 -7.89 1.65 -24.38
CA PRO A 77 -9.08 1.08 -23.76
C PRO A 77 -8.75 0.07 -22.65
N LEU A 78 -9.52 0.09 -21.56
CA LEU A 78 -9.32 -0.79 -20.39
C LEU A 78 -9.79 -2.24 -20.59
N THR A 79 -10.35 -2.55 -21.75
CA THR A 79 -10.98 -3.84 -22.06
C THR A 79 -10.02 -5.03 -22.13
N GLU A 80 -8.71 -4.81 -22.16
CA GLU A 80 -7.72 -5.89 -22.30
C GLU A 80 -7.30 -6.58 -20.99
N TYR A 81 -7.76 -6.13 -19.81
CA TYR A 81 -7.29 -6.66 -18.51
C TYR A 81 -8.34 -7.45 -17.71
N MET A 82 -9.49 -7.79 -18.32
CA MET A 82 -10.53 -8.62 -17.68
C MET A 82 -10.54 -10.08 -18.20
N ARG A 83 -9.44 -10.54 -18.79
CA ARG A 83 -9.23 -11.97 -19.11
C ARG A 83 -8.27 -12.60 -18.12
#